data_AF-A0A965VDL2-F1
#
_entry.id   AF-A0A965VDL2-F1
#
_cell.length_a   1.000
_cell.length_b   1.000
_cell.length_c   1.000
_cell.angle_alpha   90.00
_cell.angle_beta   90.00
_cell.angle_gamma   90.00
#
_symmetry.space_group_name_H-M   'P 1'
#
loop_
_entity.id
_entity.type
_entity.pdbx_description
1 polymer ?
#
loop_
_entity_poly.entity_id
_entity_poly.type
_entity_poly.pdbx_seq_one_letter_code
_entity_poly.pdbx_strand_id
1 'polypeptide(L)'
;MILAPPPVPTSKVPRLRAACACGLVAWLAVAAPARADHWEEVQELDCLDFVEVDEVPAVTGKRNTVALLPGAEPGWEIGDPWWDDVESGRVGQERDRDQARDAGPDAGDGRRPHEQMRRRTARQRGQAAMNALRGDLSLVRQTSPALDTTARAEILAAGRRAVDEISAAPFTTPRTHVRDSLSTALEAQAGAGAVASWKREIDQRSERRHRAAIAVIVEAVDQSHGLDDCQRAAVAEGLVQGWQNSWEMVLRHAQRPGRSLPSGVANCVAQALGSAASSQRSGDGTP
;
A
#
# COMPACT_ATOMS: atom_id res chain seq x y z
N MET A 1 67.99 -6.04 17.56
CA MET A 1 68.03 -4.57 17.71
C MET A 1 67.23 -3.97 16.57
N ILE A 2 66.04 -3.49 16.85
CA ILE A 2 65.12 -2.91 15.87
C ILE A 2 65.33 -1.40 15.90
N LEU A 3 65.88 -0.83 14.82
CA LEU A 3 66.05 0.61 14.66
C LEU A 3 64.72 1.22 14.18
N ALA A 4 64.16 2.12 14.99
CA ALA A 4 63.01 2.93 14.61
C ALA A 4 63.44 4.03 13.60
N PRO A 5 62.63 4.32 12.57
CA PRO A 5 62.88 5.45 11.67
C PRO A 5 62.45 6.79 12.29
N PRO A 6 63.10 7.91 11.91
CA PRO A 6 62.81 9.25 12.44
C PRO A 6 61.54 9.88 11.82
N PRO A 7 60.91 10.86 12.49
CA PRO A 7 59.69 11.52 12.01
C PRO A 7 59.97 12.51 10.88
N VAL A 8 59.09 12.52 9.88
CA VAL A 8 59.06 13.48 8.77
C VAL A 8 58.18 14.68 9.15
N PRO A 9 58.64 15.93 9.02
CA PRO A 9 57.78 17.11 9.15
C PRO A 9 57.31 17.57 7.77
N THR A 10 56.01 17.85 7.61
CA THR A 10 55.40 18.75 6.59
C THR A 10 53.87 18.65 6.74
N SER A 11 53.03 19.65 6.54
CA SER A 11 53.15 20.97 5.92
C SER A 11 52.06 21.89 6.51
N LYS A 12 52.31 23.20 6.50
CA LYS A 12 51.38 24.24 6.95
C LYS A 12 50.32 24.47 5.88
N VAL A 13 49.04 24.37 6.25
CA VAL A 13 47.91 24.79 5.41
C VAL A 13 47.77 26.32 5.47
N PRO A 14 47.74 27.04 4.33
CA PRO A 14 47.45 28.46 4.32
C PRO A 14 45.96 28.72 4.59
N ARG A 15 45.68 29.60 5.55
CA ARG A 15 44.35 30.17 5.81
C ARG A 15 44.03 31.19 4.73
N LEU A 16 43.04 30.90 3.88
CA LEU A 16 42.38 31.92 3.06
C LEU A 16 41.25 32.55 3.88
N ARG A 17 41.44 33.83 4.22
CA ARG A 17 40.39 34.77 4.63
C ARG A 17 40.14 35.72 3.46
N ALA A 18 38.90 35.76 2.97
CA ALA A 18 38.32 36.87 2.20
C ALA A 18 36.80 36.73 2.39
N ALA A 19 36.18 37.55 3.23
CA ALA A 19 35.69 38.90 2.96
C ALA A 19 34.32 38.91 2.26
N CYS A 20 33.32 39.31 3.05
CA CYS A 20 32.04 39.91 2.73
C CYS A 20 31.75 40.27 1.26
N ALA A 21 30.57 39.84 0.80
CA ALA A 21 29.66 40.72 0.08
C ALA A 21 28.22 40.42 0.53
N CYS A 22 27.61 41.43 1.14
CA CYS A 22 26.19 41.49 1.47
C CYS A 22 25.35 41.49 0.18
N GLY A 23 24.26 40.73 0.19
CA GLY A 23 23.26 40.73 -0.88
C GLY A 23 21.99 40.02 -0.43
N LEU A 24 21.14 40.76 0.28
CA LEU A 24 19.67 40.63 0.35
C LEU A 24 19.04 39.33 -0.18
N VAL A 25 18.65 38.44 0.74
CA VAL A 25 17.38 37.71 0.64
C VAL A 25 16.77 37.67 2.04
N ALA A 26 15.90 38.63 2.30
CA ALA A 26 15.10 38.70 3.51
C ALA A 26 13.73 38.06 3.24
N TRP A 27 13.29 37.23 4.19
CA TRP A 27 11.93 36.69 4.38
C TRP A 27 11.49 35.48 3.53
N LEU A 28 11.98 34.30 3.92
CA LEU A 28 11.24 33.04 3.85
C LEU A 28 11.09 32.51 5.28
N ALA A 29 10.13 33.08 6.02
CA ALA A 29 9.61 32.48 7.24
C ALA A 29 8.31 31.77 6.89
N VAL A 30 8.44 30.62 6.20
CA VAL A 30 7.36 29.62 6.20
C VAL A 30 7.36 29.04 7.61
N ALA A 31 6.39 29.47 8.41
CA ALA A 31 6.03 28.78 9.63
C ALA A 31 5.65 27.35 9.23
N ALA A 32 6.55 26.41 9.49
CA ALA A 32 6.19 25.00 9.53
C ALA A 32 5.12 24.84 10.63
N PRO A 33 3.92 24.32 10.36
CA PRO A 33 3.10 23.82 11.44
C PRO A 33 3.84 22.59 11.97
N ALA A 34 4.32 22.69 13.21
CA ALA A 34 4.64 21.54 14.04
C ALA A 34 3.39 20.66 14.07
N ARG A 35 3.40 19.61 13.26
CA ARG A 35 2.34 18.62 13.18
C ARG A 35 2.46 17.77 14.44
N ALA A 36 1.81 18.22 15.50
CA ALA A 36 1.39 17.33 16.57
C ALA A 36 0.32 16.42 15.97
N ASP A 37 0.72 15.26 15.46
CA ASP A 37 0.38 13.97 16.09
C ASP A 37 -0.94 13.94 16.89
N HIS A 38 -2.03 14.32 16.23
CA HIS A 38 -3.40 14.18 16.73
C HIS A 38 -4.05 13.00 16.00
N TRP A 39 -3.90 11.79 16.56
CA TRP A 39 -4.57 10.56 16.12
C TRP A 39 -5.86 10.26 16.88
N GLU A 40 -6.45 11.24 17.55
CA GLU A 40 -7.74 11.02 18.18
C GLU A 40 -8.85 11.19 17.14
N GLU A 41 -9.69 10.14 17.07
CA GLU A 41 -11.01 10.13 16.44
C GLU A 41 -11.10 9.83 14.93
N VAL A 42 -10.34 8.83 14.45
CA VAL A 42 -10.74 8.03 13.28
C VAL A 42 -11.08 6.61 13.74
N GLN A 43 -12.10 6.49 14.59
CA GLN A 43 -12.58 5.18 15.08
C GLN A 43 -13.86 4.71 14.38
N GLU A 44 -14.45 5.50 13.48
CA GLU A 44 -15.75 5.19 12.84
C GLU A 44 -15.69 4.81 11.35
N LEU A 45 -14.52 4.74 10.72
CA LEU A 45 -14.39 4.33 9.30
C LEU A 45 -14.00 2.86 9.08
N ASP A 46 -13.90 2.07 10.15
CA ASP A 46 -13.51 0.66 10.11
C ASP A 46 -14.72 -0.28 9.91
N CYS A 47 -15.32 -0.29 8.72
CA CYS A 47 -16.34 -1.29 8.36
C CYS A 47 -16.54 -1.49 6.84
N LEU A 48 -15.55 -1.15 6.01
CA LEU A 48 -15.67 -1.35 4.56
C LEU A 48 -15.07 -2.69 4.14
N ASP A 49 -15.92 -3.56 3.59
CA ASP A 49 -15.56 -4.88 3.08
C ASP A 49 -14.35 -4.81 2.13
N PHE A 50 -13.26 -5.45 2.53
CA PHE A 50 -12.03 -5.54 1.78
C PHE A 50 -12.19 -6.56 0.62
N VAL A 51 -12.70 -6.11 -0.51
CA VAL A 51 -12.58 -6.84 -1.79
C VAL A 51 -11.33 -6.34 -2.51
N GLU A 52 -10.28 -7.15 -2.50
CA GLU A 52 -9.03 -6.88 -3.21
C GLU A 52 -9.27 -7.02 -4.71
N VAL A 53 -9.41 -5.88 -5.40
CA VAL A 53 -9.39 -5.82 -6.86
C VAL A 53 -7.92 -5.73 -7.24
N ASP A 54 -7.30 -6.88 -7.55
CA ASP A 54 -5.90 -6.97 -7.99
C ASP A 54 -5.76 -6.63 -9.50
N GLU A 55 -6.88 -6.34 -10.17
CA GLU A 55 -6.91 -5.85 -11.54
C GLU A 55 -6.91 -4.32 -11.56
N VAL A 56 -5.76 -3.72 -11.85
CA VAL A 56 -5.69 -2.32 -12.29
C VAL A 56 -6.50 -2.24 -13.60
N PRO A 57 -7.56 -1.42 -13.70
CA PRO A 57 -8.27 -1.27 -14.96
C PRO A 57 -7.27 -0.78 -16.00
N ALA A 58 -7.10 -1.56 -17.06
CA ALA A 58 -6.33 -1.14 -18.22
C ALA A 58 -7.00 0.13 -18.77
N VAL A 59 -6.35 1.28 -18.55
CA VAL A 59 -6.63 2.49 -19.31
C VAL A 59 -6.55 2.09 -20.78
N THR A 60 -7.62 2.36 -21.52
CA THR A 60 -8.00 1.77 -22.80
C THR A 60 -6.95 1.98 -23.91
N GLY A 61 -5.88 1.19 -23.88
CA GLY A 61 -5.03 0.89 -25.02
C GLY A 61 -5.56 -0.35 -25.72
N LYS A 62 -5.91 -0.21 -27.01
CA LYS A 62 -6.39 -1.25 -27.92
C LYS A 62 -5.88 -2.66 -27.56
N ARG A 63 -6.82 -3.58 -27.35
CA ARG A 63 -6.58 -5.04 -27.25
C ARG A 63 -5.71 -5.49 -28.42
N ASN A 64 -4.44 -5.82 -28.15
CA ASN A 64 -3.68 -6.71 -29.02
C ASN A 64 -4.24 -8.12 -28.82
N THR A 65 -5.00 -8.58 -29.81
CA THR A 65 -5.29 -9.99 -30.02
C THR A 65 -3.98 -10.75 -30.14
N VAL A 66 -3.60 -11.44 -29.05
CA VAL A 66 -2.57 -12.48 -29.09
C VAL A 66 -3.13 -13.62 -29.93
N ALA A 67 -2.54 -13.82 -31.10
CA ALA A 67 -2.77 -14.98 -31.93
C ALA A 67 -2.41 -16.24 -31.12
N LEU A 68 -3.36 -17.15 -30.96
CA LEU A 68 -3.10 -18.52 -30.50
C LEU A 68 -2.08 -19.14 -31.45
N LEU A 69 -0.88 -19.42 -30.95
CA LEU A 69 0.05 -20.32 -31.62
C LEU A 69 -0.42 -21.76 -31.39
N PRO A 70 -0.73 -22.54 -32.44
CA PRO A 70 -1.04 -23.95 -32.31
C PRO A 70 0.29 -24.71 -32.08
N GLY A 71 0.46 -25.30 -30.90
CA GLY A 71 1.66 -26.10 -30.59
C GLY A 71 2.14 -26.06 -29.13
N ALA A 72 1.43 -25.39 -28.22
CA ALA A 72 1.75 -25.48 -26.79
C ALA A 72 1.37 -26.89 -26.28
N GLU A 73 2.37 -27.66 -25.88
CA GLU A 73 2.17 -28.97 -25.26
C GLU A 73 1.31 -28.87 -23.99
N PRO A 74 0.47 -29.88 -23.69
CA PRO A 74 -0.30 -29.93 -22.45
C PRO A 74 0.64 -30.32 -21.30
N GLY A 75 1.37 -29.34 -20.79
CA GLY A 75 2.23 -29.50 -19.62
C GLY A 75 2.25 -28.21 -18.84
N TRP A 76 2.03 -28.30 -17.53
CA TRP A 76 2.06 -27.20 -16.56
C TRP A 76 0.76 -26.42 -16.35
N GLU A 77 -0.35 -27.12 -16.14
CA GLU A 77 -1.26 -26.69 -15.06
C GLU A 77 -0.46 -26.80 -13.74
N ILE A 78 0.35 -25.78 -13.42
CA ILE A 78 0.97 -25.59 -12.09
C ILE A 78 -0.13 -25.08 -11.14
N GLY A 79 -1.23 -25.82 -11.06
CA GLY A 79 -2.20 -25.73 -9.98
C GLY A 79 -1.74 -26.73 -8.94
N ASP A 80 -0.86 -26.30 -8.05
CA ASP A 80 -0.46 -27.11 -6.92
C ASP A 80 -1.68 -27.13 -5.97
N PRO A 81 -2.45 -28.24 -5.89
CA PRO A 81 -3.88 -28.22 -5.52
C PRO A 81 -4.19 -27.62 -4.15
N TRP A 82 -3.19 -27.63 -3.28
CA TRP A 82 -3.26 -27.10 -1.92
C TRP A 82 -3.21 -25.56 -1.85
N TRP A 83 -2.62 -24.89 -2.85
CA TRP A 83 -2.75 -23.44 -3.02
C TRP A 83 -4.12 -23.08 -3.58
N ASP A 84 -4.64 -23.90 -4.49
CA ASP A 84 -5.96 -23.72 -5.08
C ASP A 84 -7.07 -23.87 -4.04
N ASP A 85 -6.90 -24.66 -2.98
CA ASP A 85 -7.85 -24.70 -1.86
C ASP A 85 -7.87 -23.40 -1.03
N VAL A 86 -6.73 -22.70 -0.94
CA VAL A 86 -6.65 -21.39 -0.30
C VAL A 86 -7.24 -20.32 -1.23
N GLU A 87 -6.90 -20.34 -2.53
CA GLU A 87 -7.39 -19.40 -3.55
C GLU A 87 -8.89 -19.58 -3.87
N SER A 88 -9.41 -20.81 -3.88
CA SER A 88 -10.81 -21.15 -4.20
C SER A 88 -11.81 -20.77 -3.10
N GLY A 89 -11.33 -20.32 -1.95
CA GLY A 89 -12.19 -19.82 -0.89
C GLY A 89 -12.99 -20.89 -0.14
N ARG A 90 -12.70 -22.19 -0.37
CA ARG A 90 -13.34 -23.29 0.36
C ARG A 90 -13.11 -23.25 1.87
N VAL A 91 -12.02 -22.62 2.31
CA VAL A 91 -11.73 -22.35 3.74
C VAL A 91 -12.77 -21.40 4.40
N GLY A 92 -13.71 -20.82 3.64
CA GLY A 92 -14.78 -19.94 4.16
C GLY A 92 -16.18 -20.57 4.32
N GLN A 93 -16.39 -21.84 3.98
CA GLN A 93 -17.72 -22.49 4.10
C GLN A 93 -18.18 -22.73 5.55
N GLU A 94 -17.36 -22.44 6.56
CA GLU A 94 -17.80 -22.41 7.96
C GLU A 94 -18.82 -21.31 8.26
N ARG A 95 -18.98 -20.31 7.37
CA ARG A 95 -19.98 -19.23 7.50
C ARG A 95 -21.40 -19.73 7.78
N ASP A 96 -21.81 -20.86 7.22
CA ASP A 96 -23.18 -21.37 7.37
C ASP A 96 -23.41 -22.09 8.71
N ARG A 97 -22.36 -22.65 9.34
CA ARG A 97 -22.52 -23.37 10.62
C ARG A 97 -22.72 -22.42 11.79
N ASP A 98 -22.07 -21.26 11.76
CA ASP A 98 -22.16 -20.29 12.84
C ASP A 98 -23.43 -19.43 12.75
N GLN A 99 -23.93 -19.12 11.54
CA GLN A 99 -25.24 -18.45 11.39
C GLN A 99 -26.38 -19.30 11.96
N ALA A 100 -26.31 -20.62 11.83
CA ALA A 100 -27.29 -21.53 12.41
C ALA A 100 -27.23 -21.56 13.96
N ARG A 101 -26.06 -21.29 14.57
CA ARG A 101 -25.89 -21.21 16.03
C ARG A 101 -26.40 -19.91 16.63
N ASP A 102 -26.32 -18.81 15.89
CA ASP A 102 -26.79 -17.49 16.34
C ASP A 102 -28.32 -17.36 16.29
N ALA A 103 -29.05 -18.31 15.69
CA ALA A 103 -30.51 -18.33 15.60
C ALA A 103 -31.23 -19.03 16.79
N GLY A 104 -30.53 -19.38 17.86
CA GLY A 104 -31.11 -20.01 19.04
C GLY A 104 -32.03 -19.07 19.86
N PRO A 105 -33.06 -19.60 20.55
CA PRO A 105 -34.07 -18.80 21.24
C PRO A 105 -33.48 -17.89 22.32
N ASP A 106 -33.92 -16.63 22.28
CA ASP A 106 -33.34 -15.46 22.92
C ASP A 106 -33.56 -15.43 24.44
N ALA A 107 -32.57 -15.90 25.21
CA ALA A 107 -32.50 -15.70 26.67
C ALA A 107 -31.73 -14.41 27.01
N GLY A 108 -32.42 -13.27 26.94
CA GLY A 108 -32.32 -12.04 27.75
C GLY A 108 -31.01 -11.55 28.42
N ASP A 109 -29.80 -11.86 27.93
CA ASP A 109 -28.55 -11.41 28.56
C ASP A 109 -27.96 -10.17 27.86
N GLY A 110 -27.95 -9.03 28.56
CA GLY A 110 -27.47 -7.73 28.05
C GLY A 110 -25.98 -7.66 27.70
N ARG A 111 -25.19 -8.73 27.92
CA ARG A 111 -23.79 -8.84 27.47
C ARG A 111 -23.63 -9.14 25.97
N ARG A 112 -24.71 -9.53 25.28
CA ARG A 112 -24.69 -9.98 23.87
C ARG A 112 -24.21 -8.95 22.84
N PRO A 113 -24.55 -7.65 22.89
CA PRO A 113 -24.22 -6.72 21.79
C PRO A 113 -22.71 -6.51 21.62
N HIS A 114 -21.97 -6.36 22.71
CA HIS A 114 -20.52 -6.17 22.67
C HIS A 114 -19.78 -7.45 22.23
N GLU A 115 -20.25 -8.62 22.65
CA GLU A 115 -19.66 -9.89 22.23
C GLU A 115 -19.95 -10.17 20.75
N GLN A 116 -21.16 -9.91 20.27
CA GLN A 116 -21.52 -10.04 18.86
C GLN A 116 -20.73 -9.08 17.98
N MET A 117 -20.55 -7.82 18.42
CA MET A 117 -19.71 -6.85 17.73
C MET A 117 -18.25 -7.33 17.67
N ARG A 118 -17.67 -7.77 18.79
CA ARG A 118 -16.30 -8.32 18.84
C ARG A 118 -16.11 -9.50 17.89
N ARG A 119 -17.07 -10.44 17.85
CA ARG A 119 -17.05 -11.59 16.93
C ARG A 119 -17.11 -11.14 15.47
N ARG A 120 -17.97 -10.18 15.14
CA ARG A 120 -18.06 -9.62 13.78
C ARG A 120 -16.75 -8.94 13.37
N THR A 121 -16.17 -8.11 14.23
CA THR A 121 -14.88 -7.47 13.99
C THR A 121 -13.77 -8.49 13.81
N ALA A 122 -13.69 -9.52 14.67
CA ALA A 122 -12.70 -10.59 14.54
C ALA A 122 -12.84 -11.33 13.20
N ARG A 123 -14.07 -11.67 12.78
CA ARG A 123 -14.33 -12.30 11.47
C ARG A 123 -13.91 -11.42 10.30
N GLN A 124 -14.23 -10.12 10.35
CA GLN A 124 -13.82 -9.16 9.31
C GLN A 124 -12.29 -9.04 9.22
N ARG A 125 -11.60 -8.97 10.36
CA ARG A 125 -10.14 -8.95 10.43
C ARG A 125 -9.52 -10.23 9.88
N GLY A 126 -10.03 -11.39 10.29
CA GLY A 126 -9.59 -12.69 9.78
C GLY A 126 -9.76 -12.79 8.27
N GLN A 127 -10.87 -12.31 7.73
CA GLN A 127 -11.10 -12.26 6.27
C GLN A 127 -10.10 -11.34 5.56
N ALA A 128 -9.84 -10.15 6.12
CA ALA A 128 -8.85 -9.22 5.56
C ALA A 128 -7.43 -9.81 5.60
N ALA A 129 -7.07 -10.50 6.69
CA ALA A 129 -5.80 -11.21 6.83
C ALA A 129 -5.67 -12.34 5.80
N MET A 130 -6.72 -13.13 5.60
CA MET A 130 -6.74 -14.21 4.59
C MET A 130 -6.60 -13.68 3.17
N ASN A 131 -7.23 -12.55 2.84
CA ASN A 131 -7.08 -11.92 1.53
C ASN A 131 -5.65 -11.43 1.31
N ALA A 132 -5.07 -10.75 2.30
CA ALA A 132 -3.66 -10.34 2.27
C ALA A 132 -2.72 -11.54 2.10
N LEU A 133 -2.97 -12.63 2.84
CA LEU A 133 -2.21 -13.87 2.74
C LEU A 133 -2.25 -14.46 1.33
N ARG A 134 -3.43 -14.58 0.70
CA ARG A 134 -3.55 -15.07 -0.69
C ARG A 134 -2.73 -14.24 -1.67
N GLY A 135 -2.86 -12.92 -1.62
CA GLY A 135 -2.13 -12.02 -2.53
C GLY A 135 -0.62 -12.15 -2.36
N ASP A 136 -0.14 -12.14 -1.11
CA ASP A 136 1.30 -12.19 -0.84
C ASP A 136 1.91 -13.59 -1.08
N LEU A 137 1.13 -14.67 -0.94
CA LEU A 137 1.53 -16.03 -1.31
C LEU A 137 1.65 -16.23 -2.83
N SER A 138 0.69 -15.70 -3.60
CA SER A 138 0.77 -15.68 -5.06
C SER A 138 2.02 -14.93 -5.54
N LEU A 139 2.38 -13.85 -4.84
CA LEU A 139 3.63 -13.13 -5.05
C LEU A 139 4.87 -13.97 -4.75
N VAL A 140 4.91 -14.66 -3.60
CA VAL A 140 6.03 -15.57 -3.26
C VAL A 140 6.22 -16.62 -4.36
N ARG A 141 5.12 -17.18 -4.90
CA ARG A 141 5.19 -18.14 -6.02
C ARG A 141 5.83 -17.53 -7.27
N GLN A 142 5.46 -16.30 -7.60
CA GLN A 142 5.98 -15.59 -8.78
C GLN A 142 7.47 -15.21 -8.63
N THR A 143 7.88 -14.77 -7.44
CA THR A 143 9.25 -14.29 -7.21
C THR A 143 10.23 -15.38 -6.81
N SER A 144 9.74 -16.53 -6.33
CA SER A 144 10.55 -17.63 -5.80
C SER A 144 10.12 -18.99 -6.38
N PRO A 145 10.16 -19.20 -7.71
CA PRO A 145 9.66 -20.43 -8.34
C PRO A 145 10.45 -21.69 -7.97
N ALA A 146 11.71 -21.52 -7.54
CA ALA A 146 12.61 -22.61 -7.18
C ALA A 146 12.38 -23.19 -5.76
N LEU A 147 11.40 -22.66 -5.01
CA LEU A 147 11.03 -23.22 -3.70
C LEU A 147 10.55 -24.67 -3.85
N ASP A 148 11.13 -25.59 -3.09
CA ASP A 148 10.66 -26.96 -2.99
C ASP A 148 9.34 -27.06 -2.21
N THR A 149 8.70 -28.24 -2.25
CA THR A 149 7.40 -28.49 -1.61
C THR A 149 7.43 -28.28 -0.10
N THR A 150 8.52 -28.63 0.57
CA THR A 150 8.65 -28.52 2.03
C THR A 150 8.76 -27.06 2.45
N ALA A 151 9.63 -26.29 1.78
CA ALA A 151 9.79 -24.86 2.01
C ALA A 151 8.48 -24.09 1.79
N ARG A 152 7.73 -24.44 0.73
CA ARG A 152 6.41 -23.86 0.49
C ARG A 152 5.45 -24.15 1.65
N ALA A 153 5.38 -25.39 2.12
CA ALA A 153 4.48 -25.79 3.21
C ALA A 153 4.77 -25.01 4.50
N GLU A 154 6.05 -24.82 4.83
CA GLU A 154 6.49 -24.01 5.99
C GLU A 154 6.08 -22.54 5.87
N ILE A 155 6.24 -21.95 4.68
CA ILE A 155 5.82 -20.57 4.40
C ILE A 155 4.30 -20.42 4.55
N LEU A 156 3.51 -21.37 4.02
CA LEU A 156 2.05 -21.34 4.21
C LEU A 156 1.68 -21.48 5.69
N ALA A 157 2.32 -22.39 6.43
CA ALA A 157 2.07 -22.59 7.85
C ALA A 157 2.38 -21.33 8.66
N ALA A 158 3.44 -20.59 8.33
CA ALA A 158 3.74 -19.30 8.93
C ALA A 158 2.65 -18.24 8.64
N GLY A 159 2.19 -18.17 7.38
CA GLY A 159 1.11 -17.28 6.99
C GLY A 159 -0.22 -17.58 7.68
N ARG A 160 -0.60 -18.86 7.80
CA ARG A 160 -1.82 -19.28 8.52
C ARG A 160 -1.77 -18.94 10.01
N ARG A 161 -0.63 -19.19 10.67
CA ARG A 161 -0.42 -18.77 12.06
C ARG A 161 -0.61 -17.26 12.24
N ALA A 162 -0.09 -16.45 11.32
CA ALA A 162 -0.28 -15.00 11.37
C ALA A 162 -1.76 -14.59 11.27
N VAL A 163 -2.56 -15.27 10.43
CA VAL A 163 -4.01 -15.02 10.33
C VAL A 163 -4.73 -15.38 11.64
N ASP A 164 -4.38 -16.51 12.25
CA ASP A 164 -4.96 -16.94 13.52
C ASP A 164 -4.65 -15.93 14.64
N GLU A 165 -3.40 -15.44 14.69
CA GLU A 165 -2.96 -14.40 15.62
C GLU A 165 -3.71 -13.08 15.43
N ILE A 166 -3.91 -12.61 14.18
CA ILE A 166 -4.68 -11.40 13.88
C ILE A 166 -6.15 -11.52 14.29
N SER A 167 -6.71 -12.72 14.15
CA SER A 167 -8.09 -13.01 14.54
C SER A 167 -8.26 -12.94 16.07
N ALA A 168 -7.20 -13.25 16.82
CA ALA A 168 -7.16 -13.13 18.28
C ALA A 168 -6.76 -11.73 18.78
N ALA A 169 -5.99 -10.95 18.02
CA ALA A 169 -5.41 -9.67 18.45
C ALA A 169 -6.05 -8.44 17.74
N PRO A 170 -6.64 -7.49 18.48
CA PRO A 170 -7.42 -6.38 17.90
C PRO A 170 -6.60 -5.16 17.40
N PHE A 171 -5.27 -5.15 17.50
CA PHE A 171 -4.46 -3.94 17.20
C PHE A 171 -3.42 -4.08 16.09
N THR A 172 -3.35 -5.24 15.43
CA THR A 172 -2.40 -5.46 14.32
C THR A 172 -3.02 -5.07 12.98
N THR A 173 -2.24 -4.44 12.10
CA THR A 173 -2.65 -4.24 10.70
C THR A 173 -2.51 -5.58 9.97
N PRO A 174 -3.61 -6.20 9.48
CA PRO A 174 -3.56 -7.59 9.04
C PRO A 174 -2.50 -7.88 7.98
N ARG A 175 -2.36 -6.98 7.01
CA ARG A 175 -1.42 -7.14 5.90
C ARG A 175 0.04 -7.06 6.35
N THR A 176 0.38 -6.12 7.23
CA THR A 176 1.75 -5.96 7.74
C THR A 176 2.17 -7.19 8.54
N HIS A 177 1.30 -7.67 9.43
CA HIS A 177 1.59 -8.83 10.25
C HIS A 177 1.77 -10.12 9.42
N VAL A 178 0.93 -10.32 8.40
CA VAL A 178 1.11 -11.42 7.43
C VAL A 178 2.44 -11.28 6.69
N ARG A 179 2.79 -10.09 6.21
CA ARG A 179 4.04 -9.84 5.48
C ARG A 179 5.27 -10.10 6.33
N ASP A 180 5.26 -9.67 7.59
CA ASP A 180 6.39 -9.90 8.49
C ASP A 180 6.60 -11.40 8.71
N SER A 181 5.52 -12.14 8.98
CA SER A 181 5.58 -13.61 9.11
C SER A 181 6.09 -14.30 7.84
N LEU A 182 5.58 -13.92 6.67
CA LEU A 182 6.03 -14.46 5.38
C LEU A 182 7.49 -14.08 5.08
N SER A 183 7.91 -12.85 5.40
CA SER A 183 9.30 -12.40 5.22
C SER A 183 10.26 -13.27 6.04
N THR A 184 9.94 -13.51 7.32
CA THR A 184 10.76 -14.34 8.21
C THR A 184 10.82 -15.78 7.70
N ALA A 185 9.69 -16.36 7.31
CA ALA A 185 9.66 -17.72 6.78
C ALA A 185 10.41 -17.85 5.45
N LEU A 186 10.24 -16.89 4.54
CA LEU A 186 10.94 -16.87 3.25
C LEU A 186 12.46 -16.70 3.42
N GLU A 187 12.89 -15.88 4.37
CA GLU A 187 14.31 -15.74 4.70
C GLU A 187 14.91 -17.05 5.20
N ALA A 188 14.20 -17.75 6.08
CA ALA A 188 14.65 -19.03 6.62
C ALA A 188 14.73 -20.13 5.55
N GLN A 189 13.82 -20.14 4.57
CA GLN A 189 13.71 -21.22 3.59
C GLN A 189 14.48 -20.97 2.28
N ALA A 190 14.58 -19.71 1.84
CA ALA A 190 15.17 -19.35 0.54
C ALA A 190 16.24 -18.24 0.61
N GLY A 191 16.50 -17.72 1.81
CA GLY A 191 17.54 -16.71 2.04
C GLY A 191 17.14 -15.28 1.63
N ALA A 192 18.05 -14.35 1.91
CA ALA A 192 17.84 -12.91 1.75
C ALA A 192 17.55 -12.49 0.29
N GLY A 193 18.06 -13.22 -0.71
CA GLY A 193 17.82 -12.92 -2.12
C GLY A 193 16.35 -13.07 -2.53
N ALA A 194 15.69 -14.13 -2.05
CA ALA A 194 14.27 -14.36 -2.28
C ALA A 194 13.41 -13.28 -1.61
N VAL A 195 13.73 -12.93 -0.36
CA VAL A 195 13.07 -11.84 0.38
C VAL A 195 13.22 -10.51 -0.36
N ALA A 196 14.42 -10.18 -0.85
CA ALA A 196 14.66 -8.95 -1.58
C ALA A 196 13.85 -8.88 -2.89
N SER A 197 13.75 -9.99 -3.61
CA SER A 197 12.93 -10.06 -4.84
C SER A 197 11.44 -9.89 -4.54
N TRP A 198 10.94 -10.58 -3.52
CA TRP A 198 9.55 -10.48 -3.08
C TRP A 198 9.17 -9.07 -2.61
N LYS A 199 10.00 -8.45 -1.75
CA LYS A 199 9.80 -7.06 -1.29
C LYS A 199 9.82 -6.06 -2.45
N ARG A 200 10.75 -6.20 -3.39
CA ARG A 200 10.82 -5.35 -4.58
C ARG A 200 9.54 -5.41 -5.41
N GLU A 201 8.96 -6.59 -5.60
CA GLU A 201 7.70 -6.73 -6.34
C GLU A 201 6.52 -6.11 -5.57
N ILE A 202 6.48 -6.25 -4.24
CA ILE A 202 5.51 -5.56 -3.39
C ILE A 202 5.60 -4.04 -3.59
N ASP A 203 6.80 -3.48 -3.53
CA ASP A 203 7.02 -2.03 -3.69
C ASP A 203 6.59 -1.57 -5.08
N GLN A 204 6.94 -2.31 -6.13
CA GLN A 204 6.52 -2.01 -7.50
C GLN A 204 4.99 -2.06 -7.67
N ARG A 205 4.31 -3.04 -7.07
CA ARG A 205 2.84 -3.11 -7.08
C ARG A 205 2.22 -1.95 -6.32
N SER A 206 2.79 -1.57 -5.18
CA SER A 206 2.33 -0.42 -4.42
C SER A 206 2.45 0.86 -5.25
N GLU A 207 3.58 1.05 -5.91
CA GLU A 207 3.82 2.21 -6.78
C GLU A 207 2.88 2.24 -8.00
N ARG A 208 2.56 1.08 -8.59
CA ARG A 208 1.56 0.98 -9.67
C ARG A 208 0.16 1.36 -9.18
N ARG A 209 -0.25 0.87 -8.00
CA ARG A 209 -1.56 1.20 -7.40
C ARG A 209 -1.64 2.68 -7.00
N HIS A 210 -0.56 3.23 -6.44
CA HIS A 210 -0.44 4.63 -6.12
C HIS A 210 -0.65 5.51 -7.37
N ARG A 211 0.09 5.27 -8.45
CA ARG A 211 -0.09 6.01 -9.71
C ARG A 211 -1.50 5.86 -10.29
N ALA A 212 -2.07 4.67 -10.24
CA ALA A 212 -3.45 4.43 -10.68
C ALA A 212 -4.47 5.22 -9.84
N ALA A 213 -4.29 5.26 -8.52
CA ALA A 213 -5.15 6.02 -7.61
C ALA A 213 -5.11 7.52 -7.90
N ILE A 214 -3.92 8.07 -8.11
CA ILE A 214 -3.75 9.47 -8.49
C ILE A 214 -4.47 9.76 -9.81
N ALA A 215 -4.30 8.91 -10.83
CA ALA A 215 -4.97 9.11 -12.11
C ALA A 215 -6.50 9.14 -11.97
N VAL A 216 -7.07 8.20 -11.20
CA VAL A 216 -8.51 8.15 -10.91
C VAL A 216 -8.99 9.39 -10.15
N ILE A 217 -8.21 9.86 -9.17
CA ILE A 217 -8.55 11.08 -8.42
C ILE A 217 -8.52 12.30 -9.35
N VAL A 218 -7.47 12.45 -10.15
CA VAL A 218 -7.34 13.56 -11.11
C VAL A 218 -8.50 13.57 -12.09
N GLU A 219 -8.86 12.41 -12.65
CA GLU A 219 -10.01 12.27 -13.54
C GLU A 219 -11.32 12.66 -12.86
N ALA A 220 -11.56 12.21 -11.62
CA ALA A 220 -12.78 12.57 -10.88
C ALA A 220 -12.87 14.08 -10.59
N VAL A 221 -11.75 14.72 -10.27
CA VAL A 221 -11.67 16.18 -10.08
C VAL A 221 -11.91 16.90 -11.41
N ASP A 222 -11.29 16.43 -12.49
CA ASP A 222 -11.45 16.99 -13.84
C ASP A 222 -12.91 16.93 -14.31
N GLN A 223 -13.57 15.78 -14.16
CA GLN A 223 -14.99 15.64 -14.48
C GLN A 223 -15.89 16.61 -13.68
N SER A 224 -15.47 16.99 -12.47
CA SER A 224 -16.24 17.89 -11.60
C SER A 224 -15.98 19.38 -11.85
N HIS A 225 -14.77 19.73 -12.31
CA HIS A 225 -14.30 21.12 -12.37
C HIS A 225 -13.87 21.59 -13.76
N GLY A 226 -13.76 20.69 -14.74
CA GLY A 226 -13.29 21.00 -16.10
C GLY A 226 -11.87 21.55 -16.11
N LEU A 227 -10.92 20.75 -15.63
CA LEU A 227 -9.52 21.17 -15.48
C LEU A 227 -8.80 21.23 -16.84
N ASP A 228 -7.93 22.22 -17.01
CA ASP A 228 -6.99 22.24 -18.13
C ASP A 228 -5.78 21.30 -17.91
N ASP A 229 -4.94 21.11 -18.94
CA ASP A 229 -3.77 20.23 -18.87
C ASP A 229 -2.76 20.62 -17.78
N CYS A 230 -2.57 21.93 -17.56
CA CYS A 230 -1.64 22.44 -16.56
C CYS A 230 -2.18 22.19 -15.14
N GLN A 231 -3.47 22.41 -14.94
CA GLN A 231 -4.16 22.14 -13.69
C GLN A 231 -4.19 20.64 -13.37
N ARG A 232 -4.45 19.77 -14.36
CA ARG A 232 -4.37 18.31 -14.18
C ARG A 232 -2.98 17.88 -13.73
N ALA A 233 -1.93 18.40 -14.36
CA ALA A 233 -0.54 18.12 -13.99
C ALA A 233 -0.23 18.60 -12.56
N ALA A 234 -0.64 19.83 -12.21
CA ALA A 234 -0.42 20.38 -10.88
C ALA A 234 -1.15 19.59 -9.78
N VAL A 235 -2.39 19.14 -10.03
CA VAL A 235 -3.12 18.28 -9.10
C VAL A 235 -2.42 16.93 -8.94
N ALA A 236 -1.99 16.31 -10.05
CA ALA A 236 -1.25 15.04 -9.98
C ALA A 236 0.04 15.18 -9.15
N GLU A 237 0.82 16.23 -9.37
CA GLU A 237 2.05 16.49 -8.60
C GLU A 237 1.75 16.74 -7.13
N GLY A 238 0.73 17.55 -6.82
CA GLY A 238 0.29 17.79 -5.45
C GLY A 238 -0.10 16.50 -4.74
N LEU A 239 -0.81 15.60 -5.43
CA LEU A 239 -1.20 14.29 -4.89
C LEU A 239 0.01 13.37 -4.67
N VAL A 240 1.01 13.39 -5.55
CA VAL A 240 2.27 12.64 -5.35
C VAL A 240 3.00 13.14 -4.10
N GLN A 241 3.14 14.46 -3.94
CA GLN A 241 3.86 15.06 -2.82
C GLN A 241 3.11 14.91 -1.49
N GLY A 242 1.79 15.01 -1.53
CA GLY A 242 0.90 14.95 -0.36
C GLY A 242 0.32 13.57 -0.08
N TRP A 243 0.85 12.52 -0.70
CA TRP A 243 0.24 11.19 -0.69
C TRP A 243 -0.02 10.67 0.72
N GLN A 244 -1.19 10.04 0.91
CA GLN A 244 -1.55 9.34 2.13
C GLN A 244 -2.02 7.94 1.79
N ASN A 245 -1.54 6.92 2.52
CA ASN A 245 -1.91 5.52 2.28
C ASN A 245 -3.41 5.26 2.40
N SER A 246 -4.14 6.08 3.19
CA SER A 246 -5.60 6.04 3.28
C SER A 246 -6.29 6.32 1.94
N TRP A 247 -5.61 7.00 1.01
CA TRP A 247 -6.12 7.31 -0.32
C TRP A 247 -6.11 6.11 -1.26
N GLU A 248 -5.37 5.02 -0.98
CA GLU A 248 -5.51 3.78 -1.75
C GLU A 248 -6.94 3.24 -1.72
N MET A 249 -7.67 3.48 -0.61
CA MET A 249 -9.09 3.11 -0.53
C MET A 249 -9.97 3.88 -1.52
N VAL A 250 -9.51 5.04 -2.01
CA VAL A 250 -10.23 5.86 -2.98
C VAL A 250 -10.38 5.14 -4.31
N LEU A 251 -9.44 4.26 -4.72
CA LEU A 251 -9.62 3.45 -5.92
C LEU A 251 -10.92 2.63 -5.89
N ARG A 252 -11.31 2.13 -4.72
CA ARG A 252 -12.57 1.40 -4.54
C ARG A 252 -13.79 2.32 -4.49
N HIS A 253 -13.62 3.54 -3.99
CA HIS A 253 -14.72 4.49 -3.80
C HIS A 253 -15.02 5.34 -5.03
N ALA A 254 -13.99 5.82 -5.74
CA ALA A 254 -14.10 6.66 -6.92
C ALA A 254 -14.72 5.91 -8.10
N GLN A 255 -14.66 4.57 -8.13
CA GLN A 255 -15.41 3.75 -9.07
C GLN A 255 -16.93 3.77 -8.84
N ARG A 256 -17.42 4.33 -7.72
CA ARG A 256 -18.85 4.46 -7.44
C ARG A 256 -19.33 5.88 -7.78
N PRO A 257 -20.24 6.04 -8.76
CA PRO A 257 -20.78 7.36 -9.12
C PRO A 257 -21.39 8.09 -7.92
N GLY A 258 -21.15 9.40 -7.82
CA GLY A 258 -21.80 10.27 -6.84
C GLY A 258 -21.21 10.27 -5.42
N ARG A 259 -20.06 9.65 -5.19
CA ARG A 259 -19.33 9.75 -3.92
C ARG A 259 -18.39 10.96 -3.94
N SER A 260 -18.44 11.77 -2.89
CA SER A 260 -17.47 12.84 -2.67
C SER A 260 -16.08 12.26 -2.40
N LEU A 261 -15.04 12.95 -2.87
CA LEU A 261 -13.65 12.62 -2.54
C LEU A 261 -13.43 12.76 -1.02
N PRO A 262 -12.48 12.00 -0.43
CA PRO A 262 -12.12 12.20 0.97
C PRO A 262 -11.63 13.62 1.23
N SER A 263 -11.90 14.15 2.43
CA SER A 263 -11.53 15.52 2.83
C SER A 263 -10.03 15.83 2.64
N GLY A 264 -9.15 14.87 2.91
CA GLY A 264 -7.72 15.01 2.68
C GLY A 264 -7.35 15.25 1.21
N VAL A 265 -8.06 14.62 0.29
CA VAL A 265 -7.87 14.79 -1.16
C VAL A 265 -8.34 16.19 -1.59
N ALA A 266 -9.51 16.64 -1.12
CA ALA A 266 -10.05 17.95 -1.45
C ALA A 266 -9.11 19.10 -1.05
N ASN A 267 -8.50 19.02 0.13
CA ASN A 267 -7.53 20.02 0.59
C ASN A 267 -6.26 20.03 -0.28
N CYS A 268 -5.75 18.86 -0.65
CA CYS A 268 -4.58 18.73 -1.52
C CYS A 268 -4.86 19.31 -2.91
N VAL A 269 -6.02 19.00 -3.48
CA VAL A 269 -6.49 19.54 -4.77
C VAL A 269 -6.61 21.07 -4.72
N ALA A 270 -7.24 21.61 -3.67
CA ALA A 270 -7.39 23.06 -3.51
C ALA A 270 -6.02 23.78 -3.42
N GLN A 271 -5.07 23.19 -2.69
CA GLN A 271 -3.71 23.73 -2.58
C GLN A 271 -2.96 23.68 -3.92
N ALA A 272 -3.07 22.59 -4.65
CA ALA A 272 -2.45 22.42 -5.97
C ALA A 272 -2.99 23.44 -6.98
N LEU A 273 -4.32 23.59 -7.05
CA LEU A 273 -4.98 24.56 -7.94
C LEU A 273 -4.65 26.01 -7.58
N GLY A 274 -4.63 26.35 -6.28
CA GLY A 274 -4.23 27.69 -5.83
C GLY A 274 -2.78 28.04 -6.18
N SER A 275 -1.88 27.06 -6.13
CA SER A 275 -0.47 27.22 -6.50
C SER A 275 -0.30 27.39 -8.02
N ALA A 276 -1.05 26.63 -8.81
CA ALA A 276 -1.05 26.74 -10.28
C ALA A 276 -1.56 28.12 -10.74
N ALA A 277 -2.68 28.59 -10.18
CA ALA A 277 -3.25 29.89 -10.51
C ALA A 277 -2.31 31.06 -10.16
N SER A 278 -1.57 30.96 -9.06
CA SER A 278 -0.58 31.97 -8.64
C SER A 278 0.63 32.01 -9.57
N SER A 279 1.05 30.83 -10.07
CA SER A 279 2.16 30.71 -11.02
C SER A 279 1.80 31.30 -12.39
N GLN A 280 0.60 31.04 -12.90
CA GLN A 280 0.11 31.62 -14.16
C GLN A 280 0.05 33.16 -14.09
N ARG A 281 -0.46 33.73 -13.00
CA ARG A 281 -0.55 35.19 -12.82
C ARG A 281 0.83 35.87 -12.79
N SER A 282 1.86 35.17 -12.34
CA SER A 282 3.23 35.70 -12.28
C SER A 282 3.97 35.60 -13.61
N GLY A 283 3.54 34.72 -14.53
CA GLY A 283 4.16 34.51 -15.84
C GLY A 283 3.74 35.51 -16.93
N ASP A 284 2.58 36.16 -16.80
CA ASP A 284 2.06 37.15 -17.78
C ASP A 284 2.63 38.57 -17.60
N GLY A 285 3.61 38.74 -16.71
CA GLY A 285 4.40 39.95 -16.60
C GLY A 285 5.32 40.12 -17.82
N THR A 286 4.77 40.57 -18.95
CA THR A 286 5.54 40.97 -20.12
C THR A 286 6.40 42.19 -19.74
N PRO A 287 7.72 42.21 -20.06
CA PRO A 287 8.57 43.39 -19.85
C PRO A 287 8.16 44.60 -20.69
#